data_AF-B8H7Q8-F1
#
_entry.id   AF-B8H7Q8-F1
#
_cell.length_a   1.000
_cell.length_b   1.000
_cell.length_c   1.000
_cell.angle_alpha   90.00
_cell.angle_beta   90.00
_cell.angle_gamma   90.00
#
_symmetry.space_group_name_H-M   'P 1'
#
loop_
_entity.id
_entity.type
_entity.pdbx_description
1 polymer ?
#
loop_
_entity_poly.entity_id
_entity_poly.type
_entity_poly.pdbx_seq_one_letter_code
_entity_poly.pdbx_strand_id
1 'polypeptide(L)'
;MAWSTREVAELAGTTVNTVRHYHRAGLLEEPSREANGYKQYGARHLVRLLQIRRLRELDIPLAQIEAVGARAETPQAALLAIDADLAASIERLQRARAEIQAILKGTTATDLPPGFEDLSRHLSEPERSLMLVYSQLYDESAMSDLKQMIESEPDVADTEFNALAPDADDATRQRLAETFAPHLAQHFADYPWLSNPGPHLSMDPQVTQETFLATVLELYNPAQRDVLARAIMIAATPAAAATDTAN
;
A
#
# COMPACT_ATOMS: atom_id res chain seq x y z
N MET A 1 -24.85 3.79 54.36
CA MET A 1 -25.63 4.71 53.50
C MET A 1 -25.83 4.05 52.15
N ALA A 2 -27.03 4.16 51.59
CA ALA A 2 -27.37 3.65 50.26
C ALA A 2 -27.83 4.83 49.39
N TRP A 3 -27.48 4.79 48.11
CA TRP A 3 -27.85 5.80 47.12
C TRP A 3 -28.89 5.25 46.15
N SER A 4 -29.74 6.12 45.64
CA SER A 4 -30.59 5.84 44.47
C SER A 4 -29.75 5.76 43.19
N THR A 5 -30.32 5.25 42.09
CA THR A 5 -29.64 5.21 40.78
C THR A 5 -29.21 6.61 40.31
N ARG A 6 -29.98 7.65 40.64
CA ARG A 6 -29.67 9.02 40.25
C ARG A 6 -28.48 9.56 41.03
N GLU A 7 -28.51 9.42 42.35
CA GLU A 7 -27.43 9.90 43.22
C GLU A 7 -26.11 9.18 42.95
N VAL A 8 -26.13 7.85 42.75
CA VAL A 8 -24.89 7.12 42.45
C VAL A 8 -24.33 7.48 41.07
N ALA A 9 -25.20 7.77 40.10
CA ALA A 9 -24.77 8.22 38.77
C ALA A 9 -24.11 9.60 38.87
N GLU A 10 -24.70 10.53 39.62
CA GLU A 10 -24.16 11.87 39.87
C GLU A 10 -22.81 11.80 40.60
N LEU A 11 -22.71 11.02 41.66
CA LEU A 11 -21.46 10.81 42.41
C LEU A 11 -20.36 10.19 41.55
N ALA A 12 -20.71 9.29 40.63
CA ALA A 12 -19.75 8.72 39.68
C ALA A 12 -19.44 9.65 38.49
N GLY A 13 -20.16 10.78 38.36
CA GLY A 13 -20.13 11.67 37.20
C GLY A 13 -20.47 10.96 35.90
N THR A 14 -21.51 10.12 35.93
CA THR A 14 -22.06 9.41 34.77
C THR A 14 -23.57 9.63 34.68
N THR A 15 -24.23 9.02 33.69
CA THR A 15 -25.69 9.13 33.53
C THR A 15 -26.40 7.90 34.09
N VAL A 16 -27.68 8.06 34.47
CA VAL A 16 -28.55 6.94 34.83
C VAL A 16 -28.64 5.89 33.71
N ASN A 17 -28.64 6.34 32.45
CA ASN A 17 -28.63 5.44 31.30
C ASN A 17 -27.33 4.62 31.21
N THR A 18 -26.18 5.24 31.54
CA THR A 18 -24.90 4.53 31.62
C THR A 18 -24.90 3.48 32.72
N VAL A 19 -25.42 3.81 33.91
CA VAL A 19 -25.56 2.82 35.01
C VAL A 19 -26.44 1.64 34.58
N ARG A 20 -27.57 1.90 33.92
CA ARG A 20 -28.44 0.84 33.36
C ARG A 20 -27.73 0.01 32.30
N HIS A 21 -26.94 0.65 31.44
CA HIS A 21 -26.15 -0.04 30.43
C HIS A 21 -25.12 -0.97 31.07
N TYR A 22 -24.40 -0.53 32.11
CA TYR A 22 -23.42 -1.36 32.81
C TYR A 22 -24.05 -2.55 33.54
N HIS A 23 -25.26 -2.42 34.08
CA HIS A 23 -25.99 -3.60 34.58
C HIS A 23 -26.30 -4.60 33.46
N ARG A 24 -26.81 -4.12 32.30
CA ARG A 24 -27.12 -5.00 31.16
C ARG A 24 -25.88 -5.69 30.60
N ALA A 25 -24.73 -5.02 30.64
CA ALA A 25 -23.44 -5.55 30.22
C ALA A 25 -22.72 -6.36 31.31
N GLY A 26 -23.36 -6.63 32.47
CA GLY A 26 -22.75 -7.42 33.55
C GLY A 26 -21.58 -6.74 34.29
N LEU A 27 -21.30 -5.47 34.00
CA LEU A 27 -20.16 -4.72 34.55
C LEU A 27 -20.41 -4.17 35.96
N LEU A 28 -21.68 -4.08 36.34
CA LEU A 28 -22.13 -3.60 37.64
C LEU A 28 -23.19 -4.57 38.18
N GLU A 29 -22.94 -5.14 39.36
CA GLU A 29 -23.88 -6.02 40.05
C GLU A 29 -25.21 -5.32 40.33
N GLU A 30 -26.33 -6.06 40.32
CA GLU A 30 -27.61 -5.49 40.68
C GLU A 30 -27.68 -5.18 42.19
N PRO A 31 -28.04 -3.94 42.59
CA PRO A 31 -28.14 -3.59 44.00
C PRO A 31 -29.35 -4.26 44.67
N SER A 32 -29.30 -4.36 46.01
CA SER A 32 -30.48 -4.70 46.80
C SER A 32 -31.61 -3.70 46.60
N ARG A 33 -32.84 -4.11 46.91
CA ARG A 33 -34.02 -3.26 46.82
C ARG A 33 -34.58 -2.98 48.21
N GLU A 34 -35.05 -1.76 48.40
CA GLU A 34 -35.85 -1.38 49.57
C GLU A 34 -37.21 -2.07 49.58
N ALA A 35 -37.87 -2.06 50.74
CA ALA A 35 -39.24 -2.59 50.89
C ALA A 35 -40.27 -1.92 49.98
N ASN A 36 -40.00 -0.69 49.54
CA ASN A 36 -40.80 0.09 48.58
C ASN A 36 -40.39 -0.16 47.10
N GLY A 37 -39.44 -1.06 46.83
CA GLY A 37 -39.00 -1.48 45.49
C GLY A 37 -37.84 -0.70 44.87
N TYR A 38 -37.36 0.39 45.50
CA TYR A 38 -36.28 1.21 44.97
C TYR A 38 -34.89 0.54 45.11
N LYS A 39 -34.01 0.75 44.12
CA LYS A 39 -32.63 0.21 44.10
C LYS A 39 -31.73 0.94 45.10
N GLN A 40 -30.96 0.18 45.90
CA GLN A 40 -30.02 0.67 46.91
C GLN A 40 -28.56 0.41 46.54
N TYR A 41 -27.88 1.42 46.01
CA TYR A 41 -26.46 1.33 45.68
C TYR A 41 -25.61 1.63 46.91
N GLY A 42 -24.80 0.66 47.34
CA GLY A 42 -23.76 0.85 48.36
C GLY A 42 -22.40 1.28 47.78
N ALA A 43 -21.43 1.53 48.67
CA ALA A 43 -20.06 1.97 48.32
C ALA A 43 -19.36 1.12 47.25
N ARG A 44 -19.56 -0.21 47.26
CA ARG A 44 -18.99 -1.12 46.26
C ARG A 44 -19.41 -0.77 44.83
N HIS A 45 -20.67 -0.39 44.64
CA HIS A 45 -21.18 0.01 43.33
C HIS A 45 -20.54 1.32 42.86
N LEU A 46 -20.43 2.31 43.75
CA LEU A 46 -19.79 3.58 43.44
C LEU A 46 -18.32 3.39 43.08
N VAL A 47 -17.57 2.58 43.84
CA VAL A 47 -16.17 2.24 43.54
C VAL A 47 -16.06 1.60 42.16
N ARG A 48 -16.93 0.63 41.84
CA ARG A 48 -16.92 -0.01 40.52
C ARG A 48 -17.23 0.97 39.39
N LEU A 49 -18.20 1.85 39.57
CA LEU A 49 -18.53 2.90 38.60
C LEU A 49 -17.35 3.85 38.34
N LEU A 50 -16.65 4.29 39.40
CA LEU A 50 -15.47 5.14 39.29
C LEU A 50 -14.30 4.42 38.60
N GLN A 51 -14.10 3.12 38.87
CA GLN A 51 -13.10 2.31 38.17
C GLN A 51 -13.40 2.18 36.67
N ILE A 52 -14.63 1.83 36.30
CA ILE A 52 -15.04 1.72 34.89
C ILE A 52 -14.83 3.07 34.19
N ARG A 53 -15.23 4.17 34.83
CA ARG A 53 -15.03 5.52 34.28
C ARG A 53 -13.55 5.82 34.02
N ARG A 54 -12.66 5.56 34.98
CA ARG A 54 -11.22 5.80 34.83
C ARG A 54 -10.62 5.02 33.66
N LEU A 55 -11.04 3.77 33.44
CA LEU A 55 -10.59 2.97 32.30
C LEU A 55 -11.13 3.51 30.97
N ARG A 56 -12.39 3.97 30.96
CA ARG A 56 -12.97 4.63 29.78
C ARG A 56 -12.29 5.95 29.43
N GLU A 57 -11.79 6.69 30.42
CA GLU A 57 -10.99 7.92 30.22
C GLU A 57 -9.61 7.63 29.59
N LEU A 58 -9.14 6.38 29.64
CA LEU A 58 -7.94 5.90 28.94
C LEU A 58 -8.27 5.31 27.55
N ASP A 59 -9.45 5.60 27.02
CA ASP A 59 -9.99 5.06 25.76
C ASP A 59 -10.12 3.52 25.69
N ILE A 60 -10.00 2.82 26.82
CA ILE A 60 -10.14 1.36 26.88
C ILE A 60 -11.58 0.97 26.55
N PRO A 61 -11.84 0.13 25.52
CA PRO A 61 -13.17 -0.30 25.15
C PRO A 61 -13.90 -1.04 26.28
N LEU A 62 -15.21 -0.85 26.36
CA LEU A 62 -16.03 -1.45 27.41
C LEU A 62 -15.97 -2.99 27.42
N ALA A 63 -15.85 -3.61 26.24
CA ALA A 63 -15.68 -5.06 26.09
C ALA A 63 -14.38 -5.58 26.73
N GLN A 64 -13.29 -4.80 26.69
CA GLN A 64 -12.05 -5.17 27.37
C GLN A 64 -12.19 -5.05 28.89
N ILE A 65 -12.90 -4.02 29.38
CA ILE A 65 -13.20 -3.83 30.81
C ILE A 65 -14.07 -4.99 31.36
N GLU A 66 -14.94 -5.56 30.53
CA GLU A 66 -15.76 -6.73 30.86
C GLU A 66 -14.90 -8.00 30.97
N ALA A 67 -14.03 -8.24 29.99
CA ALA A 67 -13.08 -9.35 30.02
C ALA A 67 -12.17 -9.30 31.26
N VAL A 68 -11.75 -8.09 31.67
CA VAL A 68 -11.00 -7.84 32.90
C VAL A 68 -11.76 -8.26 34.16
N GLY A 69 -13.07 -8.03 34.21
CA GLY A 69 -13.90 -8.41 35.35
C GLY A 69 -14.25 -9.90 35.41
N ALA A 70 -14.31 -10.58 34.26
CA ALA A 70 -14.76 -11.96 34.15
C ALA A 70 -13.63 -13.01 34.11
N ARG A 71 -12.43 -12.64 33.62
CA ARG A 71 -11.29 -13.59 33.42
C ARG A 71 -10.11 -13.39 34.35
N ALA A 72 -9.97 -12.24 35.01
CA ALA A 72 -8.76 -11.96 35.78
C ALA A 72 -8.90 -12.39 37.24
N GLU A 73 -7.94 -13.17 37.74
CA GLU A 73 -7.82 -13.51 39.16
C GLU A 73 -7.65 -12.25 40.03
N THR A 74 -7.09 -11.17 39.46
CA THR A 74 -6.97 -9.86 40.11
C THR A 74 -7.14 -8.70 39.11
N PRO A 75 -7.61 -7.52 39.54
CA PRO A 75 -7.66 -6.32 38.71
C PRO A 75 -6.31 -5.90 38.11
N GLN A 76 -5.20 -6.22 38.79
CA GLN A 76 -3.86 -5.89 38.33
C GLN A 76 -3.44 -6.72 37.11
N ALA A 77 -3.70 -8.03 37.11
CA ALA A 77 -3.40 -8.91 35.98
C ALA A 77 -4.13 -8.45 34.70
N ALA A 78 -5.35 -7.97 34.87
CA ALA A 78 -6.19 -7.47 33.81
C ALA A 78 -5.65 -6.17 33.18
N LEU A 79 -5.13 -5.26 34.00
CA LEU A 79 -4.49 -4.03 33.53
C LEU A 79 -3.18 -4.32 32.80
N LEU A 80 -2.39 -5.30 33.26
CA LEU A 80 -1.17 -5.73 32.59
C LEU A 80 -1.44 -6.31 31.19
N ALA A 81 -2.54 -7.05 31.03
CA ALA A 81 -2.96 -7.55 29.71
C ALA A 81 -3.32 -6.41 28.74
N ILE A 82 -4.09 -5.42 29.21
CA ILE A 82 -4.44 -4.24 28.41
C ILE A 82 -3.18 -3.44 28.03
N ASP A 83 -2.25 -3.26 28.98
CA ASP A 83 -0.99 -2.56 28.74
C ASP A 83 -0.14 -3.26 27.66
N ALA A 84 -0.06 -4.59 27.71
CA ALA A 84 0.63 -5.38 26.69
C ALA A 84 -0.01 -5.26 25.29
N ASP A 85 -1.34 -5.30 25.20
CA ASP A 85 -2.07 -5.11 23.94
C ASP A 85 -1.86 -3.71 23.35
N LEU A 86 -1.83 -2.68 24.21
CA LEU A 86 -1.53 -1.30 23.83
C LEU A 86 -0.08 -1.18 23.32
N ALA A 87 0.89 -1.77 24.01
CA ALA A 87 2.29 -1.78 23.58
C ALA A 87 2.45 -2.42 22.20
N ALA A 88 1.85 -3.59 21.96
CA ALA A 88 1.87 -4.26 20.66
C ALA A 88 1.21 -3.41 19.55
N SER A 89 0.11 -2.71 19.89
CA SER A 89 -0.56 -1.80 18.97
C SER A 89 0.31 -0.58 18.63
N ILE A 90 1.01 -0.02 19.61
CA ILE A 90 1.96 1.08 19.41
C ILE A 90 3.08 0.65 18.46
N GLU A 91 3.69 -0.51 18.68
CA GLU A 91 4.75 -1.02 17.80
C GLU A 91 4.26 -1.21 16.36
N ARG A 92 3.06 -1.76 16.18
CA ARG A 92 2.45 -1.92 14.85
C ARG A 92 2.21 -0.56 14.17
N LEU A 93 1.68 0.43 14.89
CA LEU A 93 1.44 1.78 14.37
C LEU A 93 2.74 2.52 14.07
N GLN A 94 3.78 2.33 14.89
CA GLN A 94 5.11 2.89 14.65
C GLN A 94 5.74 2.30 13.39
N ARG A 95 5.62 0.98 13.17
CA ARG A 95 6.07 0.33 11.93
C ARG A 95 5.35 0.88 10.70
N ALA A 96 4.02 0.94 10.73
CA ALA A 96 3.24 1.50 9.63
C ALA A 96 3.62 2.97 9.35
N ARG A 97 3.85 3.76 10.40
CA ARG A 97 4.32 5.15 10.24
C ARG A 97 5.72 5.22 9.63
N ALA A 98 6.64 4.34 10.03
CA ALA A 98 7.99 4.29 9.46
C ALA A 98 7.95 3.96 7.96
N GLU A 99 7.09 3.00 7.57
CA GLU A 99 6.84 2.63 6.17
C GLU A 99 6.27 3.81 5.37
N ILE A 100 5.23 4.48 5.88
CA ILE A 100 4.69 5.70 5.24
C ILE A 100 5.76 6.78 5.10
N GLN A 101 6.63 6.97 6.11
CA GLN A 101 7.72 7.93 6.03
C GLN A 101 8.79 7.54 5.00
N ALA A 102 9.03 6.24 4.79
CA ALA A 102 9.93 5.76 3.75
C ALA A 102 9.35 6.03 2.34
N ILE A 103 8.04 5.80 2.17
CA ILE A 103 7.28 6.15 0.95
C ILE A 103 7.37 7.65 0.67
N LEU A 104 7.04 8.49 1.67
CA LEU A 104 7.07 9.95 1.52
C LEU A 104 8.48 10.51 1.24
N LYS A 105 9.54 9.81 1.63
CA LYS A 105 10.94 10.21 1.38
C LYS A 105 11.49 9.63 0.07
N GLY A 106 10.69 8.87 -0.69
CA GLY A 106 11.13 8.19 -1.91
C GLY A 106 12.26 7.18 -1.66
N THR A 107 12.40 6.67 -0.42
CA THR A 107 13.47 5.73 -0.03
C THR A 107 13.00 4.27 -0.16
N THR A 108 11.70 4.05 -0.26
CA THR A 108 11.08 2.82 -0.78
C THR A 108 10.35 3.19 -2.05
N ALA A 109 10.79 2.68 -3.20
CA ALA A 109 10.07 2.83 -4.44
C ALA A 109 8.85 1.88 -4.39
N THR A 110 7.76 2.31 -3.75
CA THR A 110 6.45 1.65 -3.88
C THR A 110 5.97 1.60 -5.33
N ASP A 111 6.54 2.48 -6.14
CA ASP A 111 6.40 2.66 -7.57
C ASP A 111 7.34 1.73 -8.37
N LEU A 112 8.10 0.82 -7.74
CA LEU A 112 8.92 -0.19 -8.42
C LEU A 112 8.71 -1.60 -7.82
N PRO A 113 8.86 -2.65 -8.63
CA PRO A 113 8.81 -4.02 -8.15
C PRO A 113 10.04 -4.37 -7.30
N PRO A 114 9.94 -5.38 -6.41
CA PRO A 114 11.08 -5.84 -5.61
C PRO A 114 12.30 -6.16 -6.48
N GLY A 115 13.49 -5.73 -6.07
CA GLY A 115 14.75 -5.94 -6.80
C GLY A 115 15.12 -4.82 -7.78
N PHE A 116 14.28 -3.79 -7.95
CA PHE A 116 14.52 -2.63 -8.81
C PHE A 116 14.89 -1.35 -8.02
N GLU A 117 15.09 -1.45 -6.71
CA GLU A 117 15.24 -0.30 -5.81
C GLU A 117 16.41 0.62 -6.21
N ASP A 118 17.51 0.02 -6.68
CA ASP A 118 18.72 0.73 -7.12
C ASP A 118 18.52 1.49 -8.45
N LEU A 119 17.51 1.11 -9.26
CA LEU A 119 17.20 1.73 -10.56
C LEU A 119 16.29 2.94 -10.44
N SER A 120 15.76 3.24 -9.25
CA SER A 120 14.85 4.37 -9.02
C SER A 120 15.37 5.71 -9.56
N ARG A 121 16.68 5.95 -9.53
CA ARG A 121 17.29 7.20 -10.01
C ARG A 121 17.42 7.29 -11.52
N HIS A 122 17.43 6.15 -12.21
CA HIS A 122 17.61 6.05 -13.66
C HIS A 122 16.28 6.02 -14.40
N LEU A 123 15.22 5.57 -13.73
CA LEU A 123 13.89 5.48 -14.31
C LEU A 123 13.06 6.75 -14.07
N SER A 124 12.40 7.22 -15.12
CA SER A 124 11.32 8.21 -15.08
C SER A 124 10.06 7.64 -14.42
N GLU A 125 9.14 8.52 -14.01
CA GLU A 125 7.88 8.11 -13.38
C GLU A 125 7.03 7.15 -14.26
N PRO A 126 6.87 7.40 -15.58
CA PRO A 126 6.22 6.43 -16.49
C PRO A 126 6.90 5.06 -16.49
N GLU A 127 8.23 5.00 -16.51
CA GLU A 127 8.96 3.73 -16.56
C GLU A 127 8.84 2.95 -15.26
N ARG A 128 8.88 3.64 -14.10
CA ARG A 128 8.66 2.98 -12.79
C ARG A 128 7.27 2.35 -12.73
N SER A 129 6.25 3.10 -13.13
CA SER A 129 4.87 2.62 -13.21
C SER A 129 4.72 1.44 -14.17
N LEU A 130 5.41 1.49 -15.31
CA LEU A 130 5.43 0.40 -16.29
C LEU A 130 6.09 -0.87 -15.72
N MET A 131 7.20 -0.74 -14.99
CA MET A 131 7.86 -1.88 -14.33
C MET A 131 6.98 -2.55 -13.28
N LEU A 132 6.19 -1.78 -12.52
CA LEU A 132 5.21 -2.35 -11.62
C LEU A 132 4.15 -3.18 -12.35
N VAL A 133 3.59 -2.63 -13.42
CA VAL A 133 2.60 -3.37 -14.22
C VAL A 133 3.24 -4.62 -14.81
N TYR A 134 4.45 -4.53 -15.36
CA TYR A 134 5.17 -5.66 -15.93
C TYR A 134 5.44 -6.76 -14.90
N SER A 135 5.70 -6.42 -13.64
CA SER A 135 5.87 -7.41 -12.56
C SER A 135 4.64 -8.28 -12.31
N GLN A 136 3.45 -7.84 -12.74
CA GLN A 136 2.22 -8.64 -12.70
C GLN A 136 2.00 -9.44 -13.99
N LEU A 137 2.47 -8.91 -15.13
CA LEU A 137 2.23 -9.49 -16.46
C LEU A 137 3.25 -10.56 -16.83
N TYR A 138 4.49 -10.43 -16.37
CA TYR A 138 5.62 -11.28 -16.73
C TYR A 138 6.17 -12.06 -15.54
N ASP A 139 6.89 -13.15 -15.82
CA ASP A 139 7.54 -13.98 -14.80
C ASP A 139 8.86 -13.36 -14.28
N GLU A 140 9.43 -13.99 -13.25
CA GLU A 140 10.67 -13.53 -12.62
C GLU A 140 11.87 -13.51 -13.60
N SER A 141 11.91 -14.44 -14.55
CA SER A 141 12.99 -14.50 -15.56
C SER A 141 12.93 -13.29 -16.49
N ALA A 142 11.75 -12.97 -17.02
CA ALA A 142 11.55 -11.81 -17.87
C ALA A 142 11.79 -10.50 -17.10
N MET A 143 11.39 -10.42 -15.84
CA MET A 143 11.69 -9.25 -15.00
C MET A 143 13.20 -9.09 -14.76
N SER A 144 13.94 -10.18 -14.61
CA SER A 144 15.40 -10.13 -14.52
C SER A 144 16.04 -9.62 -15.82
N ASP A 145 15.55 -10.07 -16.97
CA ASP A 145 16.02 -9.60 -18.28
C ASP A 145 15.73 -8.10 -18.48
N LEU A 146 14.51 -7.64 -18.16
CA LEU A 146 14.12 -6.23 -18.22
C LEU A 146 15.00 -5.35 -17.33
N LYS A 147 15.35 -5.84 -16.13
CA LYS A 147 16.29 -5.14 -15.24
C LYS A 147 17.66 -4.95 -15.92
N GLN A 148 18.17 -6.00 -16.55
CA GLN A 148 19.47 -5.95 -17.23
C GLN A 148 19.47 -5.02 -18.45
N MET A 149 18.35 -4.97 -19.19
CA MET A 149 18.18 -4.01 -20.30
C MET A 149 18.33 -2.57 -19.80
N ILE A 150 17.59 -2.20 -18.75
CA ILE A 150 17.62 -0.85 -18.15
C ILE A 150 19.03 -0.50 -17.66
N GLU A 151 19.73 -1.44 -17.03
CA GLU A 151 21.11 -1.22 -16.55
C GLU A 151 22.12 -1.00 -17.69
N SER A 152 21.77 -1.41 -18.92
CA SER A 152 22.64 -1.34 -20.10
C SER A 152 22.36 -0.14 -21.01
N GLU A 153 21.29 0.62 -20.78
CA GLU A 153 20.89 1.75 -21.63
C GLU A 153 21.67 3.05 -21.33
N PRO A 154 22.15 3.78 -22.37
CA PRO A 154 22.83 5.07 -22.18
C PRO A 154 21.86 6.26 -21.98
N ASP A 155 21.99 6.92 -20.83
CA ASP A 155 21.21 8.01 -20.20
C ASP A 155 20.77 9.23 -21.08
N VAL A 156 21.36 9.44 -22.26
CA VAL A 156 21.22 10.72 -23.00
C VAL A 156 19.95 10.80 -23.86
N ALA A 157 19.51 9.69 -24.46
CA ALA A 157 18.31 9.66 -25.30
C ALA A 157 17.01 9.70 -24.47
N ASP A 158 17.04 9.10 -23.28
CA ASP A 158 15.89 8.99 -22.38
C ASP A 158 15.45 10.34 -21.85
N THR A 159 16.40 11.24 -21.57
CA THR A 159 16.06 12.58 -21.06
C THR A 159 15.25 13.39 -22.08
N GLU A 160 15.64 13.37 -23.36
CA GLU A 160 14.93 14.10 -24.41
C GLU A 160 13.57 13.47 -24.72
N PHE A 161 13.51 12.13 -24.77
CA PHE A 161 12.26 11.40 -24.96
C PHE A 161 11.26 11.64 -23.84
N ASN A 162 11.71 11.64 -22.59
CA ASN A 162 10.88 11.88 -21.42
C ASN A 162 10.33 13.31 -21.36
N ALA A 163 11.03 14.28 -21.96
CA ALA A 163 10.61 15.68 -22.05
C ALA A 163 9.84 16.01 -23.35
N LEU A 164 9.59 15.04 -24.23
CA LEU A 164 9.00 15.27 -25.55
C LEU A 164 7.56 15.81 -25.46
N ALA A 165 7.31 16.97 -26.07
CA ALA A 165 5.99 17.59 -26.07
C ALA A 165 4.96 16.75 -26.87
N PRO A 166 3.68 16.72 -26.48
CA PRO A 166 2.63 15.98 -27.20
C PRO A 166 2.45 16.36 -28.68
N ASP A 167 2.83 17.59 -29.04
CA ASP A 167 2.74 18.19 -30.37
C ASP A 167 4.10 18.38 -31.06
N ALA A 168 5.15 17.71 -30.56
CA ALA A 168 6.49 17.75 -31.15
C ALA A 168 6.48 17.45 -32.66
N ASP A 169 7.35 18.11 -33.42
CA ASP A 169 7.36 17.98 -34.88
C ASP A 169 7.83 16.60 -35.36
N ASP A 170 7.51 16.29 -36.63
CA ASP A 170 7.80 14.97 -37.21
C ASP A 170 9.29 14.67 -37.30
N ALA A 171 10.12 15.70 -37.55
CA ALA A 171 11.56 15.55 -37.63
C ALA A 171 12.19 15.15 -36.29
N THR A 172 11.70 15.73 -35.19
CA THR A 172 12.12 15.41 -33.83
C THR A 172 11.73 13.98 -33.47
N ARG A 173 10.47 13.60 -33.75
CA ARG A 173 10.01 12.22 -33.50
C ARG A 173 10.79 11.20 -34.31
N GLN A 174 11.06 11.47 -35.59
CA GLN A 174 11.83 10.59 -36.45
C GLN A 174 13.28 10.42 -35.97
N ARG A 175 13.96 11.52 -35.61
CA ARG A 175 15.34 11.46 -35.08
C ARG A 175 15.43 10.66 -33.79
N LEU A 176 14.49 10.89 -32.85
CA LEU A 176 14.45 10.11 -31.62
C LEU A 176 14.23 8.63 -31.91
N ALA A 177 13.32 8.29 -32.83
CA ALA A 177 13.09 6.90 -33.22
C ALA A 177 14.34 6.22 -33.80
N GLU A 178 15.09 6.93 -34.67
CA GLU A 178 16.37 6.45 -35.21
C GLU A 178 17.46 6.30 -34.14
N THR A 179 17.37 7.10 -33.07
CA THR A 179 18.29 7.01 -31.92
C THR A 179 18.00 5.77 -31.07
N PHE A 180 16.73 5.46 -30.81
CA PHE A 180 16.33 4.27 -30.05
C PHE A 180 16.46 2.96 -30.82
N ALA A 181 16.27 2.99 -32.14
CA ALA A 181 16.16 1.76 -32.95
C ALA A 181 17.35 0.79 -32.84
N PRO A 182 18.63 1.23 -32.84
CA PRO A 182 19.75 0.31 -32.67
C PRO A 182 19.74 -0.41 -31.32
N HIS A 183 19.34 0.27 -30.24
CA HIS A 183 19.22 -0.32 -28.91
C HIS A 183 18.10 -1.35 -28.85
N LEU A 184 16.92 -1.00 -29.40
CA LEU A 184 15.81 -1.94 -29.51
C LEU A 184 16.15 -3.16 -30.39
N ALA A 185 16.88 -2.96 -31.49
CA ALA A 185 17.32 -4.06 -32.35
C ALA A 185 18.27 -5.02 -31.61
N GLN A 186 19.19 -4.46 -30.80
CA GLN A 186 20.07 -5.23 -29.95
C GLN A 186 19.27 -6.01 -28.88
N HIS A 187 18.31 -5.38 -28.21
CA HIS A 187 17.45 -6.06 -27.25
C HIS A 187 16.63 -7.18 -27.89
N PHE A 188 16.07 -6.98 -29.08
CA PHE A 188 15.37 -8.06 -29.80
C PHE A 188 16.29 -9.22 -30.17
N ALA A 189 17.57 -8.97 -30.41
CA ALA A 189 18.56 -10.01 -30.70
C ALA A 189 18.97 -10.76 -29.42
N ASP A 190 19.21 -10.05 -28.31
CA ASP A 190 19.67 -10.62 -27.05
C ASP A 190 18.54 -11.30 -26.27
N TYR A 191 17.29 -10.83 -26.43
CA TYR A 191 16.11 -11.29 -25.72
C TYR A 191 14.97 -11.66 -26.68
N PRO A 192 15.02 -12.85 -27.33
CA PRO A 192 14.04 -13.27 -28.33
C PRO A 192 12.59 -13.33 -27.84
N TRP A 193 12.39 -13.46 -26.52
CA TRP A 193 11.05 -13.49 -25.93
C TRP A 193 10.28 -12.17 -26.11
N LEU A 194 10.95 -11.04 -26.35
CA LEU A 194 10.29 -9.77 -26.62
C LEU A 194 9.39 -9.83 -27.87
N SER A 195 9.73 -10.67 -28.84
CA SER A 195 8.90 -10.91 -30.04
C SER A 195 7.86 -12.01 -29.84
N ASN A 196 8.05 -12.88 -28.85
CA ASN A 196 7.16 -14.00 -28.54
C ASN A 196 7.05 -14.19 -27.02
N PRO A 197 6.26 -13.35 -26.32
CA PRO A 197 6.27 -13.28 -24.87
C PRO A 197 5.54 -14.43 -24.18
N GLY A 198 4.80 -15.26 -24.94
CA GLY A 198 3.94 -16.33 -24.43
C GLY A 198 4.56 -17.21 -23.32
N PRO A 199 5.82 -17.67 -23.45
CA PRO A 199 6.48 -18.47 -22.42
C PRO A 199 6.72 -17.76 -21.07
N HIS A 200 6.71 -16.42 -21.05
CA HIS A 200 7.03 -15.60 -19.89
C HIS A 200 5.81 -14.91 -19.27
N LEU A 201 4.61 -15.18 -19.78
CA LEU A 201 3.40 -14.53 -19.25
C LEU A 201 2.98 -15.16 -17.93
N SER A 202 2.79 -14.33 -16.91
CA SER A 202 2.23 -14.70 -15.61
C SER A 202 0.70 -14.73 -15.63
N MET A 203 0.08 -14.09 -16.62
CA MET A 203 -1.37 -13.97 -16.80
C MET A 203 -1.83 -14.49 -18.16
N ASP A 204 -3.15 -14.51 -18.36
CA ASP A 204 -3.75 -14.84 -19.65
C ASP A 204 -3.19 -13.92 -20.77
N PRO A 205 -2.87 -14.47 -21.97
CA PRO A 205 -2.29 -13.68 -23.05
C PRO A 205 -3.13 -12.49 -23.51
N GLN A 206 -4.46 -12.64 -23.55
CA GLN A 206 -5.34 -11.57 -23.99
C GLN A 206 -5.40 -10.46 -22.93
N VAL A 207 -5.55 -10.83 -21.66
CA VAL A 207 -5.55 -9.88 -20.53
C VAL A 207 -4.22 -9.13 -20.47
N THR A 208 -3.11 -9.82 -20.72
CA THR A 208 -1.77 -9.24 -20.72
C THR A 208 -1.62 -8.20 -21.83
N GLN A 209 -2.02 -8.54 -23.05
CA GLN A 209 -1.95 -7.64 -24.20
C GLN A 209 -2.82 -6.38 -23.99
N GLU A 210 -4.05 -6.56 -23.49
CA GLU A 210 -4.96 -5.44 -23.20
C GLU A 210 -4.39 -4.53 -22.11
N THR A 211 -3.85 -5.10 -21.03
CA THR A 211 -3.28 -4.34 -19.90
C THR A 211 -2.03 -3.57 -20.34
N PHE A 212 -1.13 -4.23 -21.08
CA PHE A 212 0.06 -3.59 -21.65
C PHE A 212 -0.32 -2.39 -22.52
N LEU A 213 -1.25 -2.59 -23.46
CA LEU A 213 -1.66 -1.54 -24.39
C LEU A 213 -2.32 -0.37 -23.65
N ALA A 214 -3.23 -0.64 -22.72
CA ALA A 214 -3.88 0.39 -21.91
C ALA A 214 -2.85 1.21 -21.11
N THR A 215 -1.88 0.53 -20.48
CA THR A 215 -0.83 1.16 -19.69
C THR A 215 0.03 2.10 -20.56
N VAL A 216 0.49 1.63 -21.72
CA VAL A 216 1.29 2.47 -22.64
C VAL A 216 0.48 3.66 -23.16
N LEU A 217 -0.81 3.48 -23.44
CA LEU A 217 -1.68 4.56 -23.92
C LEU A 217 -1.94 5.65 -22.86
N GLU A 218 -1.96 5.29 -21.57
CA GLU A 218 -2.17 6.22 -20.46
C GLU A 218 -0.88 6.91 -20.01
N LEU A 219 0.24 6.17 -19.97
CA LEU A 219 1.50 6.69 -19.43
C LEU A 219 2.28 7.56 -20.43
N TYR A 220 2.19 7.27 -21.73
CA TYR A 220 2.96 7.98 -22.75
C TYR A 220 2.07 8.88 -23.61
N ASN A 221 2.57 10.08 -23.92
CA ASN A 221 1.84 11.02 -24.76
C ASN A 221 1.82 10.58 -26.25
N PRO A 222 1.01 11.21 -27.12
CA PRO A 222 0.93 10.83 -28.54
C PRO A 222 2.28 10.84 -29.27
N ALA A 223 3.13 11.83 -29.03
CA ALA A 223 4.44 11.95 -29.70
C ALA A 223 5.41 10.85 -29.24
N GLN A 224 5.47 10.56 -27.94
CA GLN A 224 6.29 9.49 -27.37
C GLN A 224 5.88 8.12 -27.93
N ARG A 225 4.58 7.85 -28.02
CA ARG A 225 4.08 6.60 -28.61
C ARG A 225 4.43 6.46 -30.09
N ASP A 226 4.37 7.54 -30.86
CA ASP A 226 4.80 7.56 -32.27
C ASP A 226 6.31 7.26 -32.40
N VAL A 227 7.14 7.85 -31.54
CA VAL A 227 8.59 7.56 -31.47
C VAL A 227 8.85 6.08 -31.20
N LEU A 228 8.23 5.50 -30.17
CA LEU A 228 8.39 4.09 -29.82
C LEU A 228 7.95 3.17 -30.97
N ALA A 229 6.80 3.46 -31.60
CA ALA A 229 6.31 2.68 -32.72
C ALA A 229 7.27 2.72 -33.92
N ARG A 230 7.81 3.89 -34.26
CA ARG A 230 8.81 4.04 -35.33
C ARG A 230 10.11 3.32 -34.99
N ALA A 231 10.60 3.45 -33.77
CA ALA A 231 11.82 2.80 -33.32
C ALA A 231 11.71 1.27 -33.43
N ILE A 232 10.56 0.70 -33.01
CA ILE A 232 10.26 -0.74 -33.16
C ILE A 232 10.26 -1.15 -34.65
N MET A 233 9.62 -0.36 -35.54
CA MET A 233 9.60 -0.67 -36.97
C MET A 233 11.00 -0.63 -37.60
N ILE A 234 11.82 0.35 -37.24
CA ILE A 234 13.21 0.46 -37.72
C ILE A 234 14.02 -0.73 -37.18
N ALA A 235 13.88 -1.06 -35.90
CA ALA A 235 14.59 -2.17 -35.25
C ALA A 235 14.20 -3.55 -35.81
N ALA A 236 12.94 -3.74 -36.18
CA ALA A 236 12.43 -4.98 -36.76
C ALA A 236 12.85 -5.19 -38.23
N THR A 237 13.40 -4.16 -38.88
CA THR A 237 13.90 -4.28 -40.25
C THR A 237 15.27 -4.97 -40.21
N PRO A 238 15.44 -6.20 -40.74
CA PRO A 238 16.75 -6.83 -40.79
C PRO A 238 17.70 -5.94 -41.61
N ALA A 239 18.95 -5.82 -41.17
CA ALA A 239 20.02 -5.05 -41.82
C ALA A 239 20.38 -5.60 -43.22
N ALA A 240 19.44 -5.56 -44.16
CA ALA A 240 19.58 -5.93 -45.55
C ALA A 240 20.09 -4.73 -46.35
N ALA A 241 21.30 -4.26 -46.06
CA ALA A 241 22.00 -3.26 -46.89
C ALA A 241 23.53 -3.17 -46.68
N ALA A 242 24.17 -4.05 -45.91
CA ALA A 242 25.60 -3.93 -45.59
C ALA A 242 26.54 -4.92 -46.32
N THR A 243 26.05 -5.68 -47.31
CA THR A 243 26.89 -6.61 -48.09
C THR A 243 26.75 -6.52 -49.61
N ASP A 244 26.11 -5.46 -50.13
CA ASP A 244 26.04 -5.21 -51.57
C ASP A 244 26.59 -3.82 -51.90
N THR A 245 27.89 -3.63 -51.63
CA THR A 245 28.79 -2.63 -52.26
C THR A 245 30.21 -2.80 -51.71
N ALA A 246 30.83 -3.94 -52.01
CA ALA A 246 32.29 -4.04 -52.06
C ALA A 246 32.65 -4.98 -53.21
N ASN A 247 32.92 -4.31 -54.33
CA ASN A 247 33.54 -4.80 -55.55
C ASN A 247 34.88 -5.50 -55.26
#